data_AF-A0A2W6DII8-F1
#
_entry.id   AF-A0A2W6DII8-F1
#
_cell.length_a   1.000
_cell.length_b   1.000
_cell.length_c   1.000
_cell.angle_alpha   90.00
_cell.angle_beta   90.00
_cell.angle_gamma   90.00
#
_symmetry.space_group_name_H-M   'P 1'
#
loop_
_entity.id
_entity.type
_entity.pdbx_description
1 polymer ?
#
loop_
_entity_poly.entity_id
_entity_poly.type
_entity_poly.pdbx_seq_one_letter_code
_entity_poly.pdbx_strand_id
1 'polypeptide(L)'
;MGTRLINSGVPQHIVQLLLGHASPNMTAHYARVHEATIRDAFDRYQAQRVNIDGQQLAYDPDAPTASAEWVKHNLNRIRDTLPNGYCGRPAQQECPHPNACLTCPDFQTTPQFLQIHRRQASTNQQLIAHADAHGQTRLAENLRRVQANLDKIIPALEAISDNDHDDHDVD
;
A
#
# COMPACT_ATOMS: atom_id res chain seq x y z
N MET A 1 24.87 8.69 6.36
CA MET A 1 24.54 9.55 5.19
C MET A 1 24.39 8.74 3.91
N GLY A 2 25.35 7.87 3.54
CA GLY A 2 25.29 7.03 2.33
C GLY A 2 24.04 6.15 2.18
N THR A 3 23.63 5.45 3.25
CA THR A 3 22.41 4.64 3.26
C THR A 3 21.16 5.44 2.88
N ARG A 4 21.00 6.65 3.43
CA ARG A 4 19.85 7.51 3.15
C ARG A 4 19.77 7.90 1.67
N LEU A 5 20.91 8.22 1.05
CA LEU A 5 20.96 8.60 -0.36
C LEU A 5 20.58 7.45 -1.28
N ILE A 6 21.09 6.25 -1.02
CA ILE A 6 20.67 5.07 -1.80
C ILE A 6 19.19 4.76 -1.55
N ASN A 7 18.71 4.85 -0.30
CA ASN A 7 17.29 4.69 0.04
C ASN A 7 16.36 5.69 -0.66
N SER A 8 16.85 6.88 -0.97
CA SER A 8 16.13 7.89 -1.76
C SER A 8 16.27 7.73 -3.28
N GLY A 9 16.88 6.64 -3.76
CA GLY A 9 17.02 6.34 -5.20
C GLY A 9 18.23 6.98 -5.88
N VAL A 10 19.17 7.56 -5.14
CA VAL A 10 20.40 8.12 -5.73
C VAL A 10 21.29 6.96 -6.22
N PRO A 11 21.72 6.94 -7.49
CA PRO A 11 22.53 5.85 -8.04
C PRO A 11 23.82 5.62 -7.24
N GLN A 12 24.19 4.35 -7.06
CA GLN A 12 25.34 3.95 -6.23
C GLN A 12 26.65 4.63 -6.66
N HIS A 13 26.90 4.81 -7.96
CA HIS A 13 28.10 5.50 -8.45
C HIS A 13 28.12 7.00 -8.10
N ILE A 14 26.96 7.65 -7.98
CA ILE A 14 26.83 9.04 -7.52
C ILE A 14 27.10 9.13 -6.02
N VAL A 15 26.59 8.18 -5.24
CA VAL A 15 26.87 8.10 -3.79
C VAL A 15 28.36 7.82 -3.53
N GLN A 16 29.00 7.00 -4.37
CA GLN A 16 30.45 6.74 -4.30
C GLN A 16 31.27 8.02 -4.51
N LEU A 17 30.93 8.81 -5.55
CA LEU A 17 31.57 10.09 -5.84
C LEU A 17 31.37 11.09 -4.70
N LEU A 18 30.15 11.22 -4.19
CA LEU A 18 29.81 12.17 -3.13
C LEU A 18 30.52 11.87 -1.80
N LEU A 19 30.73 10.58 -1.50
CA LEU A 19 31.41 10.13 -0.28
C LEU A 19 32.93 9.93 -0.47
N GLY A 20 33.47 10.18 -1.66
CA GLY A 20 34.91 10.06 -1.94
C GLY A 20 35.44 8.63 -1.80
N HIS A 21 34.60 7.61 -2.01
CA HIS A 21 35.03 6.23 -1.85
C HIS A 21 35.94 5.77 -3.00
N ALA A 22 37.11 5.27 -2.63
CA ALA A 22 38.12 4.77 -3.55
C ALA A 22 37.71 3.50 -4.33
N SER A 23 36.70 2.75 -3.85
CA SER A 23 36.20 1.58 -4.56
C SER A 23 34.68 1.42 -4.45
N PRO A 24 34.03 0.77 -5.43
CA PRO A 24 32.60 0.46 -5.37
C PRO A 24 32.22 -0.42 -4.17
N ASN A 25 33.15 -1.23 -3.66
CA ASN A 25 32.91 -2.17 -2.57
C ASN A 25 32.60 -1.45 -1.24
N MET A 26 33.22 -0.29 -1.02
CA MET A 26 32.92 0.59 0.12
C MET A 26 31.49 1.14 0.07
N THR A 27 30.97 1.38 -1.14
CA THR A 27 29.59 1.84 -1.35
C THR A 27 28.58 0.69 -1.38
N ALA A 28 29.02 -0.53 -1.73
CA ALA A 28 28.17 -1.72 -1.83
C ALA A 28 27.53 -2.10 -0.48
N HIS A 29 28.18 -1.76 0.64
CA HIS A 29 27.57 -1.91 1.96
C HIS A 29 26.23 -1.15 2.06
N TYR A 30 26.15 0.07 1.52
CA TYR A 30 24.91 0.86 1.52
C TYR A 30 23.84 0.28 0.58
N ALA A 31 24.24 -0.35 -0.53
CA ALA A 31 23.31 -1.01 -1.44
C ALA A 31 22.69 -2.28 -0.80
N ARG A 32 23.44 -3.02 0.00
CA ARG A 32 22.90 -4.16 0.78
C ARG A 32 21.94 -3.69 1.87
N VAL A 33 22.28 -2.61 2.57
CA VAL A 33 21.37 -2.01 3.57
C VAL A 33 20.11 -1.47 2.90
N HIS A 34 20.21 -0.95 1.68
CA HIS A 34 19.07 -0.55 0.86
C HIS A 34 18.16 -1.73 0.50
N GLU A 35 18.75 -2.86 0.09
CA GLU A 35 18.01 -4.10 -0.21
C GLU A 35 17.27 -4.63 1.03
N ALA A 36 17.94 -4.70 2.18
CA ALA A 36 17.31 -5.10 3.45
C ALA A 36 16.18 -4.13 3.86
N THR A 37 16.40 -2.81 3.77
CA THR A 37 15.37 -1.81 4.09
C THR A 37 14.14 -1.93 3.19
N ILE A 38 14.35 -2.18 1.89
CA ILE A 38 13.25 -2.38 0.93
C ILE A 38 12.54 -3.70 1.22
N ARG A 39 13.27 -4.75 1.58
CA ARG A 39 12.68 -6.04 1.93
C ARG A 39 11.81 -5.92 3.19
N ASP A 40 12.30 -5.30 4.25
CA ASP A 40 11.51 -5.05 5.47
C ASP A 40 10.27 -4.19 5.19
N ALA A 41 10.38 -3.19 4.30
CA ALA A 41 9.23 -2.39 3.89
C ALA A 41 8.21 -3.19 3.08
N PHE A 42 8.67 -4.13 2.26
CA PHE A 42 7.80 -5.04 1.52
C PHE A 42 7.12 -6.04 2.45
N ASP A 43 7.86 -6.68 3.35
CA ASP A 43 7.32 -7.67 4.27
C ASP A 43 6.27 -7.02 5.20
N ARG A 44 6.52 -5.79 5.69
CA ARG A 44 5.51 -5.00 6.42
C ARG A 44 4.28 -4.67 5.58
N TYR A 45 4.47 -4.20 4.35
CA TYR A 45 3.34 -3.98 3.43
C TYR A 45 2.52 -5.26 3.27
N GLN A 46 3.19 -6.38 3.06
CA GLN A 46 2.54 -7.65 2.82
C GLN A 46 1.78 -8.13 4.06
N ALA A 47 2.34 -7.96 5.25
CA ALA A 47 1.69 -8.31 6.51
C ALA A 47 0.46 -7.43 6.81
N GLN A 48 0.49 -6.14 6.47
CA GLN A 48 -0.55 -5.20 6.86
C GLN A 48 -1.68 -5.03 5.82
N ARG A 49 -1.58 -5.66 4.65
CA ARG A 49 -2.52 -5.39 3.55
C ARG A 49 -3.85 -6.13 3.71
N VAL A 50 -4.93 -5.42 3.44
CA VAL A 50 -6.29 -5.96 3.37
C VAL A 50 -6.89 -5.75 1.99
N ASN A 51 -7.78 -6.67 1.59
CA ASN A 51 -8.55 -6.57 0.35
C ASN A 51 -9.82 -5.71 0.50
N ILE A 52 -10.60 -5.60 -0.57
CA ILE A 52 -11.85 -4.83 -0.61
C ILE A 52 -12.92 -5.31 0.39
N ASP A 53 -12.85 -6.56 0.82
CA ASP A 53 -13.75 -7.17 1.80
C ASP A 53 -13.25 -7.02 3.24
N GLY A 54 -12.16 -6.28 3.47
CA GLY A 54 -11.54 -6.12 4.79
C GLY A 54 -10.80 -7.36 5.27
N GLN A 55 -10.47 -8.30 4.39
CA GLN A 55 -9.74 -9.51 4.74
C GLN A 55 -8.25 -9.29 4.56
N GLN A 56 -7.46 -9.65 5.57
CA GLN A 56 -6.00 -9.64 5.48
C GLN A 56 -5.55 -10.65 4.42
N LEU A 57 -4.66 -10.23 3.52
CA LEU A 57 -4.14 -11.11 2.48
C LEU A 57 -2.97 -11.92 3.03
N ALA A 58 -3.09 -13.25 2.95
CA ALA A 58 -2.04 -14.16 3.39
C ALA A 58 -0.71 -13.86 2.66
N TYR A 59 0.37 -13.85 3.44
CA TYR A 59 1.73 -13.77 2.95
C TYR A 59 2.63 -14.57 3.87
N ASP A 60 3.43 -15.44 3.28
CA ASP A 60 4.47 -16.19 3.96
C ASP A 60 5.82 -15.69 3.42
N PRO A 61 6.61 -14.97 4.24
CA PRO A 61 7.90 -14.45 3.83
C PRO A 61 8.92 -15.55 3.51
N ASP A 62 8.74 -16.75 4.06
CA ASP A 62 9.59 -17.92 3.88
C ASP A 62 9.14 -18.81 2.71
N ALA A 63 8.02 -18.49 2.06
CA ALA A 63 7.55 -19.22 0.91
C ALA A 63 8.56 -19.13 -0.26
N PRO A 64 8.76 -20.22 -1.03
CA PRO A 64 9.66 -20.22 -2.20
C PRO A 64 9.32 -19.13 -3.25
N THR A 65 8.07 -18.66 -3.27
CA THR A 65 7.58 -17.62 -4.17
C THR A 65 7.80 -16.20 -3.66
N ALA A 66 8.14 -16.00 -2.37
CA ALA A 66 8.23 -14.68 -1.75
C ALA A 66 9.22 -13.75 -2.45
N SER A 67 10.37 -14.28 -2.91
CA SER A 67 11.35 -13.52 -3.70
C SER A 67 10.83 -13.11 -5.07
N ALA A 68 10.04 -13.96 -5.73
CA ALA A 68 9.43 -13.63 -7.03
C ALA A 68 8.30 -12.59 -6.88
N GLU A 69 7.53 -12.66 -5.79
CA GLU A 69 6.53 -11.66 -5.44
C GLU A 69 7.19 -10.31 -5.12
N TRP A 70 8.30 -10.31 -4.39
CA TRP A 70 9.10 -9.12 -4.10
C TRP A 70 9.62 -8.42 -5.37
N VAL A 71 10.24 -9.18 -6.29
CA VAL A 71 10.74 -8.61 -7.57
C VAL A 71 9.58 -8.02 -8.39
N LYS A 72 8.44 -8.72 -8.47
CA LYS A 72 7.26 -8.22 -9.19
C LYS A 72 6.70 -6.95 -8.54
N HIS A 73 6.62 -6.90 -7.22
CA HIS A 73 6.09 -5.75 -6.51
C HIS A 73 7.00 -4.52 -6.63
N ASN A 74 8.32 -4.70 -6.49
CA ASN A 74 9.29 -3.61 -6.57
C ASN A 74 9.32 -2.94 -7.96
N LEU A 75 9.13 -3.72 -9.03
CA LEU A 75 9.06 -3.20 -10.40
C LEU A 75 7.80 -2.38 -10.70
N ASN A 76 6.71 -2.59 -9.96
CA ASN A 76 5.39 -2.06 -10.30
C ASN A 76 4.90 -0.93 -9.36
N ARG A 77 5.57 -0.72 -8.22
CA ARG A 77 5.13 0.16 -7.12
C ARG A 77 4.87 1.62 -7.51
N ILE A 78 5.55 2.14 -8.54
CA ILE A 78 5.33 3.53 -9.01
C ILE A 78 4.04 3.65 -9.84
N ARG A 79 3.63 2.61 -10.56
CA ARG A 79 2.42 2.64 -11.41
C ARG A 79 1.15 2.26 -10.66
N ASP A 80 1.29 1.49 -9.57
CA ASP A 80 0.16 0.86 -8.90
C ASP A 80 -0.28 1.57 -7.61
N THR A 81 0.32 2.72 -7.29
CA THR A 81 -0.07 3.52 -6.11
C THR A 81 -1.33 4.33 -6.42
N LEU A 82 -2.38 4.12 -5.63
CA LEU A 82 -3.64 4.86 -5.68
C LEU A 82 -3.67 5.91 -4.56
N PRO A 83 -4.56 6.93 -4.64
CA PRO A 83 -4.70 7.91 -3.57
C PRO A 83 -5.12 7.32 -2.21
N ASN A 84 -5.66 6.11 -2.21
CA ASN A 84 -6.24 5.46 -1.04
C ASN A 84 -5.83 3.99 -0.90
N GLY A 85 -4.78 3.53 -1.60
CA GLY A 85 -4.41 2.12 -1.60
C GLY A 85 -3.45 1.76 -2.71
N TYR A 86 -3.52 0.51 -3.12
CA TYR A 86 -2.68 -0.09 -4.15
C TYR A 86 -3.52 -0.96 -5.08
N CYS A 87 -3.06 -1.09 -6.32
CA CYS A 87 -3.60 -2.04 -7.28
C CYS A 87 -2.84 -3.36 -7.20
N GLY A 88 -3.54 -4.47 -6.93
CA GLY A 88 -2.98 -5.82 -6.94
C GLY A 88 -2.90 -6.45 -8.34
N ARG A 89 -3.33 -5.74 -9.39
CA ARG A 89 -3.34 -6.24 -10.76
C ARG A 89 -1.90 -6.32 -11.33
N PRO A 90 -1.55 -7.37 -12.09
CA PRO A 90 -0.26 -7.42 -12.78
C PRO A 90 -0.06 -6.24 -13.76
N ALA A 91 1.11 -5.59 -13.73
CA ALA A 91 1.42 -4.37 -14.47
C ALA A 91 1.34 -4.44 -16.02
N GLN A 92 1.14 -5.62 -16.59
CA GLN A 92 0.98 -5.82 -18.04
C GLN A 92 -0.47 -5.58 -18.51
N GLN A 93 -1.41 -5.29 -17.61
CA GLN A 93 -2.83 -5.14 -17.92
C GLN A 93 -3.30 -3.70 -17.65
N GLU A 94 -4.00 -3.09 -18.62
CA GLU A 94 -4.67 -1.81 -18.41
C GLU A 94 -5.88 -1.94 -17.47
N CYS A 95 -6.23 -0.85 -16.78
CA CYS A 95 -7.38 -0.80 -15.89
C CYS A 95 -8.67 -0.58 -16.70
N PRO A 96 -9.67 -1.49 -16.64
CA PRO A 96 -10.92 -1.34 -17.39
C PRO A 96 -11.86 -0.32 -16.74
N HIS A 97 -11.66 0.00 -15.46
CA HIS A 97 -12.57 0.82 -14.66
C HIS A 97 -11.79 1.83 -13.79
N PRO A 98 -11.14 2.83 -14.41
CA PRO A 98 -10.44 3.87 -13.65
C PRO A 98 -11.42 4.56 -12.69
N ASN A 99 -10.94 4.86 -11.48
CA ASN A 99 -11.70 5.52 -10.40
C ASN A 99 -12.80 4.68 -9.71
N ALA A 100 -12.87 3.36 -9.96
CA ALA A 100 -13.83 2.46 -9.31
C ALA A 100 -13.19 1.56 -8.22
N CYS A 101 -12.03 1.97 -7.69
CA CYS A 101 -11.18 1.13 -6.84
C CYS A 101 -11.86 0.63 -5.56
N LEU A 102 -12.73 1.44 -4.92
CA LEU A 102 -13.52 1.03 -3.74
C LEU A 102 -14.66 0.04 -4.04
N THR A 103 -14.68 -0.53 -5.25
CA THR A 103 -15.53 -1.65 -5.64
C THR A 103 -14.77 -2.68 -6.48
N CYS A 104 -13.45 -2.55 -6.58
CA CYS A 104 -12.59 -3.38 -7.42
C CYS A 104 -12.04 -4.57 -6.61
N PRO A 105 -12.07 -5.81 -7.15
CA PRO A 105 -11.49 -6.96 -6.48
C PRO A 105 -9.96 -6.91 -6.38
N ASP A 106 -9.30 -6.17 -7.28
CA ASP A 106 -7.84 -6.01 -7.27
C ASP A 106 -7.38 -4.96 -6.24
N PHE A 107 -8.30 -4.27 -5.55
CA PHE A 107 -7.95 -3.22 -4.62
C PHE A 107 -7.39 -3.79 -3.32
N GLN A 108 -6.28 -3.20 -2.88
CA GLN A 108 -5.61 -3.51 -1.62
C GLN A 108 -5.31 -2.20 -0.89
N THR A 109 -5.32 -2.23 0.44
CA THR A 109 -4.97 -1.06 1.25
C THR A 109 -4.29 -1.46 2.54
N THR A 110 -3.72 -0.50 3.26
CA THR A 110 -2.96 -0.69 4.51
C THR A 110 -3.32 0.41 5.51
N PRO A 111 -2.95 0.26 6.80
CA PRO A 111 -3.21 1.25 7.85
C PRO A 111 -2.80 2.68 7.51
N GLN A 112 -1.77 2.87 6.69
CA GLN A 112 -1.32 4.20 6.27
C GLN A 112 -2.41 5.03 5.56
N PHE A 113 -3.43 4.37 4.97
CA PHE A 113 -4.57 5.02 4.30
C PHE A 113 -5.82 5.12 5.18
N LEU A 114 -5.78 4.67 6.45
CA LEU A 114 -6.95 4.62 7.34
C LEU A 114 -7.65 5.98 7.45
N GLN A 115 -6.89 7.07 7.64
CA GLN A 115 -7.47 8.42 7.71
C GLN A 115 -8.07 8.90 6.39
N ILE A 116 -7.58 8.39 5.26
CA ILE A 116 -8.18 8.66 3.94
C ILE A 116 -9.52 7.92 3.83
N HIS A 117 -9.58 6.65 4.24
CA HIS A 117 -10.82 5.88 4.23
C HIS A 117 -11.90 6.45 5.16
N ARG A 118 -11.54 6.89 6.38
CA ARG A 118 -12.48 7.56 7.28
C ARG A 118 -13.08 8.83 6.66
N ARG A 119 -12.24 9.65 6.01
CA ARG A 119 -12.71 10.85 5.28
C ARG A 119 -13.58 10.50 4.07
N GLN A 120 -13.23 9.45 3.33
CA GLN A 120 -14.02 8.94 2.22
C GLN A 120 -15.39 8.46 2.70
N ALA A 121 -15.46 7.71 3.82
CA ALA A 121 -16.70 7.24 4.41
C ALA A 121 -17.61 8.39 4.84
N SER A 122 -17.07 9.37 5.58
CA SER A 122 -17.84 10.54 6.01
C SER A 122 -18.39 11.34 4.83
N THR A 123 -17.55 11.59 3.80
CA THR A 123 -17.99 12.27 2.57
C THR A 123 -19.07 11.47 1.85
N ASN A 124 -18.89 10.16 1.73
CA ASN A 124 -19.80 9.29 1.00
C ASN A 124 -21.18 9.19 1.68
N GLN A 125 -21.24 9.19 3.01
CA GLN A 125 -22.50 9.28 3.76
C GLN A 125 -23.29 10.55 3.45
N GLN A 126 -22.62 11.70 3.33
CA GLN A 126 -23.26 12.96 2.93
C GLN A 126 -23.81 12.88 1.50
N LEU A 127 -23.05 12.26 0.59
CA LEU A 127 -23.49 12.05 -0.79
C LEU A 127 -24.70 11.12 -0.90
N ILE A 128 -24.76 10.06 -0.08
CA ILE A 128 -25.93 9.17 -0.01
C ILE A 128 -27.16 9.95 0.43
N ALA A 129 -27.06 10.73 1.51
CA ALA A 129 -28.17 11.53 2.02
C ALA A 129 -28.69 12.53 0.97
N HIS A 130 -27.78 13.19 0.25
CA HIS A 130 -28.13 14.09 -0.84
C HIS A 130 -28.81 13.37 -2.02
N ALA A 131 -28.29 12.21 -2.44
CA ALA A 131 -28.88 11.41 -3.51
C ALA A 131 -30.29 10.93 -3.15
N ASP A 132 -30.50 10.50 -1.90
CA ASP A 132 -31.80 10.07 -1.39
C ASP A 132 -32.81 11.22 -1.36
N ALA A 133 -32.41 12.40 -0.85
CA ALA A 133 -33.25 13.59 -0.80
C ALA A 133 -33.72 14.07 -2.19
N HIS A 134 -32.98 13.72 -3.24
CA HIS A 134 -33.29 14.08 -4.63
C HIS A 134 -33.83 12.92 -5.47
N GLY A 135 -34.14 11.77 -4.86
CA GLY A 135 -34.70 10.62 -5.57
C GLY A 135 -33.75 9.99 -6.59
N GLN A 136 -32.44 10.16 -6.43
CA GLN A 136 -31.41 9.66 -7.35
C GLN A 136 -31.05 8.20 -7.03
N THR A 137 -32.01 7.29 -7.16
CA THR A 137 -31.94 5.91 -6.65
C THR A 137 -30.69 5.15 -7.10
N ARG A 138 -30.37 5.17 -8.40
CA ARG A 138 -29.19 4.48 -8.94
C ARG A 138 -27.87 5.03 -8.39
N LEU A 139 -27.79 6.34 -8.17
CA LEU A 139 -26.59 6.94 -7.57
C LEU A 139 -26.47 6.51 -6.11
N ALA A 140 -27.55 6.59 -5.34
CA ALA A 140 -27.59 6.17 -3.95
C ALA A 140 -27.19 4.70 -3.79
N GLU A 141 -27.66 3.81 -4.66
CA GLU A 141 -27.27 2.39 -4.67
C GLU A 141 -25.76 2.21 -4.88
N ASN A 142 -25.16 2.91 -5.84
CA ASN A 142 -23.71 2.85 -6.09
C ASN A 142 -22.90 3.37 -4.90
N LEU A 143 -23.32 4.51 -4.32
CA LEU A 143 -22.66 5.09 -3.15
C LEU A 143 -22.76 4.16 -1.93
N ARG A 144 -23.90 3.49 -1.73
CA ARG A 144 -24.07 2.49 -0.65
C ARG A 144 -23.16 1.28 -0.83
N ARG A 145 -22.92 0.82 -2.07
CA ARG A 145 -21.94 -0.26 -2.31
C ARG A 145 -20.52 0.16 -1.91
N VAL A 146 -20.13 1.40 -2.21
CA VAL A 146 -18.85 1.97 -1.76
C VAL A 146 -18.81 2.05 -0.23
N GLN A 147 -19.89 2.51 0.40
CA GLN A 147 -19.98 2.61 1.86
C GLN A 147 -19.81 1.24 2.52
N ALA A 148 -20.51 0.22 2.03
CA ALA A 148 -20.43 -1.13 2.58
C ALA A 148 -19.01 -1.71 2.53
N ASN A 149 -18.22 -1.38 1.52
CA ASN A 149 -16.81 -1.79 1.47
C ASN A 149 -15.94 -0.99 2.44
N LEU A 150 -16.17 0.32 2.57
CA LEU A 150 -15.48 1.16 3.57
C LEU A 150 -15.77 0.68 5.00
N ASP A 151 -17.01 0.28 5.28
CA ASP A 151 -17.44 -0.25 6.58
C ASP A 151 -16.78 -1.60 6.93
N LYS A 152 -16.29 -2.35 5.93
CA LYS A 152 -15.46 -3.55 6.13
C LYS A 152 -13.98 -3.22 6.29
N ILE A 153 -13.46 -2.34 5.44
CA ILE A 153 -12.03 -1.98 5.39
C ILE A 153 -11.60 -1.27 6.67
N ILE A 154 -12.37 -0.29 7.13
CA ILE A 154 -11.95 0.59 8.24
C ILE A 154 -11.69 -0.22 9.52
N PRO A 155 -12.62 -1.09 10.00
CA PRO A 155 -12.37 -1.91 11.19
C PRO A 155 -11.19 -2.88 11.03
N ALA A 156 -11.02 -3.44 9.83
CA ALA A 156 -9.90 -4.34 9.55
C ALA A 156 -8.54 -3.61 9.67
N LEU A 157 -8.45 -2.38 9.17
CA LEU A 157 -7.26 -1.56 9.30
C LEU A 157 -7.02 -1.06 10.72
N GLU A 158 -8.09 -0.78 11.48
CA GLU A 158 -8.00 -0.42 12.91
C GLU A 158 -7.42 -1.57 13.72
N ALA A 159 -7.94 -2.79 13.54
CA ALA A 159 -7.42 -3.98 14.21
C ALA A 159 -5.93 -4.24 13.93
N ILE A 160 -5.47 -4.01 12.69
CA ILE A 160 -4.04 -4.13 12.35
C ILE A 160 -3.22 -3.02 13.02
N SER A 161 -3.73 -1.80 13.03
CA SER A 161 -3.04 -0.65 13.64
C SER A 161 -2.86 -0.83 15.15
N ASP A 162 -3.87 -1.36 15.83
CA ASP A 162 -3.85 -1.56 17.28
C ASP A 162 -2.85 -2.67 17.66
N ASN A 163 -2.79 -3.77 16.88
CA ASN A 163 -1.81 -4.84 17.09
C ASN A 163 -0.35 -4.37 16.90
N ASP A 164 -0.10 -3.46 15.95
CA ASP A 164 1.25 -2.90 15.74
C ASP A 164 1.71 -1.98 16.89
N HIS A 165 0.78 -1.36 17.63
CA HIS A 165 1.12 -0.52 18.79
C HIS A 165 1.48 -1.39 20.01
N ASP A 166 0.77 -2.49 20.24
CA ASP A 166 1.04 -3.40 21.36
C ASP A 166 2.42 -4.10 21.24
N ASP A 167 2.90 -4.36 20.02
CA ASP A 167 4.23 -4.96 19.79
C ASP A 167 5.41 -3.98 19.98
N HIS A 168 5.15 -2.66 20.04
CA HIS A 168 6.20 -1.65 20.22
C HIS A 168 6.39 -1.17 21.67
N ASP A 169 5.47 -1.52 22.58
CA ASP A 169 5.53 -1.15 24.00
C ASP A 169 6.20 -2.21 24.89
N VAL A 170 6.77 -3.27 24.30
CA VAL A 170 7.37 -4.42 25.01
C VAL A 170 8.92 -4.40 25.06
N ASP A 171 9.59 -3.43 24.42
CA ASP A 171 11.07 -3.31 24.41
C ASP A 171 11.63 -2.18 25.28
#